data_AF-T1AAK5-F1
#
_entry.id   AF-T1AAK5-F1
#
_cell.length_a   1.000
_cell.length_b   1.000
_cell.length_c   1.000
_cell.angle_alpha   90.00
_cell.angle_beta   90.00
_cell.angle_gamma   90.00
#
_symmetry.space_group_name_H-M   'P 1'
#
loop_
_entity.id
_entity.type
_entity.pdbx_description
1 polymer ?
#
loop_
_entity_poly.entity_id
_entity_poly.type
_entity_poly.pdbx_seq_one_letter_code
_entity_poly.pdbx_strand_id
1 'polypeptide(L)'
;MDNKIYIFLGLIFASVMVLAAAINLPLAIFPYFAKLILLIIAMFFVVLAFASRYYSYLIIPMLKQRSKHIVLDKENTYWLSASADSIIRKVKDTFIATVYIIIPVYRSATEMQPEDKLDFANQVSRLVGISKSPVRYSTQMYVMDKDLYLQTIRDNVNAAENAAEELNPKRRLHLRR
;
A
#
# COMPACT_ATOMS: atom_id res chain seq x y z
N MET A 1 -10.14 -1.02 -0.28
CA MET A 1 -9.88 -0.69 1.15
C MET A 1 -9.74 -1.96 2.01
N ASP A 2 -9.53 -3.11 1.36
CA ASP A 2 -10.12 -4.37 1.85
C ASP A 2 -9.12 -5.19 2.66
N ASN A 3 -7.82 -5.07 2.35
CA ASN A 3 -6.78 -5.84 3.04
C ASN A 3 -6.68 -5.53 4.54
N LYS A 4 -7.00 -4.30 4.98
CA LYS A 4 -6.99 -3.94 6.41
C LYS A 4 -8.11 -4.63 7.19
N ILE A 5 -9.28 -4.77 6.56
CA ILE A 5 -10.46 -5.40 7.16
C ILE A 5 -10.23 -6.91 7.27
N TYR A 6 -9.63 -7.54 6.25
CA TYR A 6 -9.28 -8.96 6.30
C TYR A 6 -8.23 -9.28 7.37
N ILE A 7 -7.21 -8.44 7.55
CA ILE A 7 -6.21 -8.61 8.62
C ILE A 7 -6.86 -8.49 10.00
N PHE A 8 -7.73 -7.48 10.19
CA PHE A 8 -8.46 -7.29 11.44
C PHE A 8 -9.37 -8.48 11.77
N LEU A 9 -10.19 -8.92 10.81
CA LEU A 9 -11.07 -10.07 10.97
C LEU A 9 -10.29 -11.36 11.23
N GLY A 10 -9.17 -11.56 10.53
CA GLY A 10 -8.31 -12.73 10.72
C GLY A 10 -7.69 -12.78 12.13
N LEU A 11 -7.21 -11.65 12.65
CA LEU A 11 -6.63 -11.58 14.00
C LEU A 11 -7.69 -11.78 15.10
N ILE A 12 -8.90 -11.23 14.91
CA ILE A 12 -10.02 -11.49 15.83
C ILE A 12 -10.42 -12.96 15.80
N PHE A 13 -10.56 -13.54 14.61
CA PHE A 13 -10.90 -14.95 14.45
C PHE A 13 -9.86 -15.86 15.12
N ALA A 14 -8.57 -15.58 14.95
CA ALA A 14 -7.49 -16.28 15.62
C ALA A 14 -7.60 -16.17 17.15
N SER A 15 -7.88 -14.98 17.68
CA SER A 15 -8.08 -14.80 19.12
C SER A 15 -9.25 -15.62 19.66
N VAL A 16 -10.39 -15.62 18.96
CA VAL A 16 -11.58 -16.42 19.34
C VAL A 16 -11.28 -17.91 19.30
N MET A 17 -10.55 -18.40 18.29
CA MET A 17 -10.14 -19.81 18.19
C MET A 17 -9.22 -20.22 19.35
N VAL A 18 -8.25 -19.38 19.70
CA VAL A 18 -7.33 -19.63 20.83
C VAL A 18 -8.10 -19.63 22.16
N LEU A 19 -9.06 -18.72 22.33
CA LEU A 19 -9.90 -18.65 23.52
C LEU A 19 -10.84 -19.86 23.63
N ALA A 20 -11.44 -20.30 22.52
CA ALA A 20 -12.23 -21.52 22.46
C ALA A 20 -11.39 -22.77 22.80
N ALA A 21 -10.14 -22.84 22.33
CA ALA A 21 -9.22 -23.92 22.70
C ALA A 21 -8.88 -23.90 24.20
N ALA A 22 -8.64 -22.73 24.79
CA ALA A 22 -8.32 -22.59 26.21
C ALA A 22 -9.47 -23.08 27.13
N ILE A 23 -10.73 -22.82 26.73
CA ILE A 23 -11.92 -23.21 27.50
C ILE A 23 -12.20 -24.71 27.36
N ASN A 24 -12.18 -25.24 26.14
CA ASN A 24 -12.64 -26.62 25.86
C ASN A 24 -11.59 -27.70 26.15
N LEU A 25 -10.31 -27.36 26.35
CA LEU A 25 -9.29 -28.37 26.64
C LEU A 25 -9.45 -28.96 28.06
N PRO A 26 -9.47 -30.30 28.21
CA PRO A 26 -9.59 -30.95 29.52
C PRO A 26 -8.39 -30.67 30.42
N LEU A 27 -8.63 -30.47 31.71
CA LEU A 27 -7.58 -30.23 32.70
C LEU A 27 -6.62 -31.41 32.89
N ALA A 28 -7.04 -32.61 32.50
CA ALA A 28 -6.21 -33.81 32.53
C ALA A 28 -5.02 -33.75 31.55
N ILE A 29 -5.14 -32.97 30.47
CA ILE A 29 -4.12 -32.87 29.41
C ILE A 29 -3.39 -31.52 29.48
N PHE A 30 -4.07 -30.46 29.93
CA PHE A 30 -3.51 -29.11 30.02
C PHE A 30 -3.56 -28.58 31.45
N PRO A 31 -2.40 -28.37 32.12
CA PRO A 31 -2.36 -27.79 33.46
C PRO A 31 -2.84 -26.32 33.43
N TYR A 32 -3.30 -25.82 34.58
CA TYR A 32 -3.79 -24.44 34.73
C TYR A 32 -2.83 -23.38 34.18
N PHE A 33 -1.52 -23.57 34.36
CA PHE A 33 -0.49 -22.69 33.83
C PHE A 33 -0.52 -22.57 32.29
N ALA A 34 -0.76 -23.67 31.59
CA ALA A 34 -0.80 -23.66 30.14
C ALA A 34 -2.07 -22.96 29.59
N LYS A 35 -3.19 -23.07 30.31
CA LYS A 35 -4.42 -22.30 30.01
C LYS A 35 -4.22 -20.80 30.22
N LEU A 36 -3.48 -20.41 31.27
CA LEU A 36 -3.14 -19.03 31.54
C LEU A 36 -2.27 -18.43 30.42
N ILE A 37 -1.29 -19.19 29.94
CA ILE A 37 -0.46 -18.79 28.79
C ILE A 37 -1.30 -18.61 27.52
N LEU A 38 -2.21 -19.54 27.23
CA LEU A 38 -3.14 -19.44 26.09
C LEU A 38 -4.03 -18.18 26.19
N LEU A 39 -4.49 -17.83 27.39
CA LEU A 39 -5.30 -16.63 27.62
C LEU A 39 -4.49 -15.35 27.35
N ILE A 40 -3.24 -15.30 27.80
CA ILE A 40 -2.33 -14.17 27.51
C ILE A 40 -2.10 -14.04 26.01
N ILE A 41 -1.91 -15.16 25.30
CA ILE A 41 -1.74 -15.17 23.84
C ILE A 41 -3.02 -14.68 23.14
N ALA A 42 -4.21 -15.11 23.59
CA ALA A 42 -5.47 -14.64 23.05
C ALA A 42 -5.64 -13.12 23.23
N MET A 43 -5.30 -12.60 24.41
CA MET A 43 -5.32 -11.16 24.72
C MET A 43 -4.34 -10.38 23.83
N PHE A 44 -3.14 -10.92 23.60
CA PHE A 44 -2.15 -10.33 22.70
C PHE A 44 -2.69 -10.19 21.27
N PHE A 45 -3.37 -11.21 20.74
CA PHE A 45 -3.99 -11.14 19.42
C PHE A 45 -5.10 -10.09 19.33
N VAL A 46 -5.87 -9.86 20.40
CA VAL A 46 -6.88 -8.79 20.44
C VAL A 46 -6.21 -7.42 20.34
N VAL A 47 -5.17 -7.18 21.15
CA VAL A 47 -4.41 -5.92 21.12
C VAL A 47 -3.84 -5.68 19.72
N LEU A 48 -3.29 -6.72 19.10
CA LEU A 48 -2.74 -6.65 17.74
C LEU A 48 -3.83 -6.37 16.69
N ALA A 49 -5.03 -6.94 16.84
CA ALA A 49 -6.16 -6.67 15.96
C ALA A 49 -6.56 -5.18 16.03
N PHE A 50 -6.74 -4.64 17.24
CA PHE A 50 -7.06 -3.21 17.41
C PHE A 50 -5.93 -2.31 16.88
N ALA A 51 -4.68 -2.66 17.14
CA ALA A 51 -3.54 -1.94 16.60
C ALA A 51 -3.50 -2.00 15.06
N SER A 52 -3.90 -3.11 14.44
CA SER A 52 -3.97 -3.22 12.98
C SER A 52 -5.05 -2.31 12.35
N ARG A 53 -6.13 -2.01 13.09
CA ARG A 53 -7.24 -1.17 12.63
C ARG A 53 -6.99 0.32 12.85
N TYR A 54 -6.56 0.70 14.05
CA TYR A 54 -6.40 2.11 14.44
C TYR A 54 -4.96 2.63 14.26
N TYR A 55 -3.97 1.74 14.34
CA TYR A 55 -2.54 2.06 14.27
C TYR A 55 -1.86 1.32 13.11
N SER A 56 -2.58 1.14 11.99
CA SER A 56 -2.08 0.34 10.86
C SER A 56 -0.73 0.81 10.31
N TYR A 57 -0.39 2.09 10.50
CA TYR A 57 0.88 2.67 10.08
C TYR A 57 2.10 2.05 10.79
N LEU A 58 1.94 1.48 11.99
CA LEU A 58 3.00 0.79 12.73
C LEU A 58 3.18 -0.67 12.28
N ILE A 59 2.08 -1.35 11.94
CA ILE A 59 2.08 -2.81 11.70
C ILE A 59 2.30 -3.15 10.21
N ILE A 60 1.75 -2.35 9.30
CA ILE A 60 1.87 -2.58 7.86
C ILE A 60 3.33 -2.61 7.37
N PRO A 61 4.26 -1.75 7.84
CA PRO A 61 5.66 -1.80 7.42
C PRO A 61 6.36 -3.12 7.78
N MET A 62 6.13 -3.62 9.01
CA MET A 62 6.75 -4.87 9.47
C MET A 62 6.26 -6.09 8.68
N LEU A 63 4.97 -6.12 8.31
CA LEU A 63 4.42 -7.22 7.50
C LEU A 63 4.82 -7.10 6.02
N LYS A 64 4.89 -5.89 5.45
CA LYS A 64 5.21 -5.66 4.04
C LYS A 64 6.70 -5.79 3.69
N GLN A 65 7.61 -5.61 4.65
CA GLN A 65 9.07 -5.68 4.43
C GLN A 65 9.53 -7.01 3.80
N ARG A 66 8.79 -8.12 4.01
CA ARG A 66 9.16 -9.44 3.45
C ARG A 66 8.99 -9.58 1.93
N SER A 67 8.27 -8.67 1.26
CA SER A 67 7.73 -8.92 -0.09
C SER A 67 8.39 -8.15 -1.25
N LYS A 68 9.40 -7.31 -1.00
CA LYS A 68 9.95 -6.39 -2.02
C LYS A 68 11.44 -6.60 -2.32
N HIS A 69 11.85 -7.86 -2.46
CA HIS A 69 13.12 -8.20 -3.09
C HIS A 69 12.86 -8.43 -4.58
N ILE A 70 13.41 -7.57 -5.45
CA ILE A 70 13.41 -7.83 -6.88
C ILE A 70 14.81 -8.39 -7.20
N VAL A 71 14.87 -9.71 -7.39
CA VAL A 71 16.12 -10.41 -7.75
C VAL A 71 16.29 -10.31 -9.26
N LEU A 72 17.01 -9.29 -9.72
CA LEU A 72 17.43 -9.18 -11.13
C LEU A 72 18.71 -9.99 -11.40
N ASP A 73 19.49 -10.29 -10.36
CA ASP A 73 20.72 -11.07 -10.44
C ASP A 73 20.94 -11.84 -9.12
N LYS A 74 21.40 -13.09 -9.19
CA LYS A 74 21.55 -14.01 -8.03
C LYS A 74 22.68 -13.58 -7.08
N GLU A 75 23.64 -12.80 -7.56
CA GLU A 75 24.80 -12.36 -6.78
C GLU A 75 24.58 -11.01 -6.07
N ASN A 76 23.65 -10.18 -6.57
CA ASN A 76 23.45 -8.82 -6.08
C ASN A 76 21.96 -8.48 -5.99
N THR A 77 21.35 -8.72 -4.82
CA THR A 77 19.95 -8.35 -4.59
C THR A 77 19.76 -6.84 -4.52
N TYR A 78 18.82 -6.33 -5.31
CA TYR A 78 18.30 -4.98 -5.20
C TYR A 78 17.19 -4.94 -4.15
N TRP A 79 17.22 -3.93 -3.28
CA TRP A 79 16.16 -3.69 -2.30
C TRP A 79 15.24 -2.60 -2.78
N LEU A 80 13.94 -2.83 -2.73
CA LEU A 80 12.98 -1.75 -2.87
C LEU A 80 12.77 -1.06 -1.53
N SER A 81 12.68 0.27 -1.54
CA SER A 81 12.24 1.01 -0.37
C SER A 81 10.81 0.62 0.05
N ALA A 82 10.48 0.84 1.33
CA ALA A 82 9.13 0.62 1.83
C ALA A 82 8.09 1.43 1.03
N SER A 83 8.47 2.66 0.63
CA SER A 83 7.73 3.58 -0.23
C SER A 83 7.65 3.17 -1.71
N ALA A 84 8.47 2.20 -2.16
CA ALA A 84 8.60 1.77 -3.57
C ALA A 84 9.09 2.85 -4.55
N ASP A 85 9.57 3.98 -4.05
CA ASP A 85 10.07 5.12 -4.84
C ASP A 85 11.58 5.03 -5.12
N SER A 86 12.27 4.09 -4.49
CA SER A 86 13.71 3.95 -4.61
C SER A 86 14.17 2.50 -4.64
N ILE A 87 15.17 2.28 -5.47
CA ILE A 87 15.91 1.02 -5.60
C ILE A 87 17.27 1.23 -4.93
N ILE A 88 17.56 0.40 -3.92
CA ILE A 88 18.77 0.48 -3.12
C ILE A 88 19.63 -0.73 -3.43
N ARG A 89 20.92 -0.51 -3.66
CA ARG A 89 21.93 -1.56 -3.85
C ARG A 89 23.12 -1.29 -2.93
N LYS A 90 23.59 -2.30 -2.22
CA LYS A 90 24.87 -2.24 -1.49
C LYS A 90 25.97 -2.69 -2.44
N VAL A 91 27.00 -1.87 -2.57
CA VAL A 91 28.22 -2.18 -3.30
C VAL A 91 29.37 -2.01 -2.32
N LYS A 92 29.97 -3.13 -1.89
CA LYS A 92 31.00 -3.18 -0.83
C LYS A 92 30.48 -2.52 0.46
N ASP A 93 31.11 -1.42 0.90
CA ASP A 93 30.72 -0.66 2.10
C ASP A 93 29.86 0.58 1.79
N THR A 94 29.46 0.77 0.53
CA THR A 94 28.66 1.93 0.10
C THR A 94 27.26 1.52 -0.34
N PHE A 95 26.27 2.35 -0.03
CA PHE A 95 24.90 2.18 -0.52
C PHE A 95 24.65 3.12 -1.69
N ILE A 96 24.21 2.57 -2.80
CA ILE A 96 23.76 3.31 -3.97
C ILE A 96 22.23 3.27 -3.96
N ALA A 97 21.60 4.43 -3.99
CA ALA A 97 20.15 4.55 -4.09
C ALA A 97 19.79 5.24 -5.42
N THR A 98 18.92 4.60 -6.20
CA THR A 98 18.28 5.18 -7.39
C THR A 98 16.86 5.55 -7.01
N VAL A 99 16.55 6.85 -7.00
CA VAL A 99 15.22 7.37 -6.66
C VAL A 99 14.51 7.75 -7.95
N TYR A 100 13.26 7.30 -8.12
CA TYR A 100 12.41 7.71 -9.23
C TYR A 100 11.50 8.84 -8.75
N ILE A 101 11.62 10.01 -9.39
CA ILE A 101 10.79 11.17 -9.11
C ILE A 101 10.01 11.48 -10.38
N ILE A 102 8.67 11.44 -10.28
CA ILE A 102 7.77 11.82 -11.37
C ILE A 102 7.31 13.24 -11.06
N ILE A 103 7.78 14.21 -11.85
CA ILE A 103 7.38 15.61 -11.70
C ILE A 103 6.43 15.95 -12.85
N PRO A 104 5.14 16.21 -12.59
CA PRO A 104 4.23 16.69 -13.62
C PRO A 104 4.64 18.10 -14.05
N VAL A 105 4.86 18.29 -15.35
CA VAL A 105 5.19 19.59 -15.93
C VAL A 105 3.93 20.20 -16.51
N TYR A 106 3.49 21.33 -15.95
CA TYR A 106 2.32 22.07 -16.40
C TYR A 106 2.75 23.13 -17.43
N ARG A 107 1.87 23.42 -18.41
CA ARG A 107 2.16 24.45 -19.43
C ARG A 107 2.18 25.87 -18.84
N SER A 108 1.41 26.10 -17.77
CA SER A 108 1.37 27.38 -17.07
C SER A 108 1.07 27.21 -15.58
N ALA A 109 1.41 28.22 -14.78
CA ALA A 109 1.08 28.27 -13.35
C ALA A 109 -0.43 28.37 -13.05
N THR A 110 -1.23 28.70 -14.08
CA THR A 110 -2.70 28.78 -14.00
C THR A 110 -3.40 27.45 -14.21
N GLU A 111 -2.76 26.49 -14.87
CA GLU A 111 -3.27 25.10 -15.02
C GLU A 111 -3.07 24.24 -13.77
N MET A 112 -2.30 24.73 -12.80
CA MET A 112 -1.88 23.97 -11.64
C MET A 112 -2.86 24.18 -10.49
N GLN A 113 -3.50 23.11 -10.04
CA GLN A 113 -4.40 23.16 -8.90
C GLN A 113 -3.60 23.49 -7.62
N PRO A 114 -4.24 24.09 -6.59
CA PRO A 114 -3.54 24.44 -5.34
C PRO A 114 -2.86 23.24 -4.66
N GLU A 115 -3.46 22.06 -4.77
CA GLU A 115 -2.95 20.79 -4.24
C GLU A 115 -1.68 20.35 -5.01
N ASP A 116 -1.73 20.40 -6.34
CA ASP A 116 -0.60 20.09 -7.22
C ASP A 116 0.63 20.98 -6.97
N LYS A 117 0.41 22.26 -6.62
CA LYS A 117 1.49 23.21 -6.30
C LYS A 117 2.30 22.76 -5.09
N LEU A 118 1.61 22.25 -4.06
CA LEU A 118 2.25 21.78 -2.85
C LEU A 118 3.02 20.48 -3.11
N ASP A 119 2.47 19.57 -3.90
CA ASP A 119 3.12 18.33 -4.29
C ASP A 119 4.37 18.57 -5.16
N PHE A 120 4.28 19.47 -6.14
CA PHE A 120 5.42 19.88 -6.94
C PHE A 120 6.54 20.49 -6.09
N ALA A 121 6.21 21.42 -5.20
CA ALA A 121 7.19 22.04 -4.31
C ALA A 121 7.90 21.00 -3.42
N ASN A 122 7.14 20.03 -2.90
CA ASN A 122 7.68 18.94 -2.09
C ASN A 122 8.62 18.02 -2.90
N GLN A 123 8.26 17.69 -4.14
CA GLN A 123 9.08 16.84 -5.00
C GLN A 123 10.37 17.54 -5.46
N VAL A 124 10.29 18.83 -5.82
CA VAL A 124 11.46 19.64 -6.18
C VAL A 124 12.39 19.82 -4.98
N SER A 125 11.85 20.09 -3.80
CA SER A 125 12.64 20.19 -2.56
C SER A 125 13.38 18.88 -2.24
N ARG A 126 12.74 17.72 -2.43
CA ARG A 126 13.40 16.41 -2.29
C ARG A 126 14.55 16.24 -3.29
N LEU A 127 14.34 16.61 -4.55
CA LEU A 127 15.37 16.52 -5.60
C LEU A 127 16.59 17.40 -5.28
N VAL A 128 16.37 18.63 -4.80
CA VAL A 128 17.44 19.55 -4.38
C VAL A 128 18.14 19.05 -3.12
N GLY A 129 17.39 18.52 -2.14
CA GLY A 129 17.95 18.01 -0.88
C GLY A 129 18.89 16.82 -1.06
N ILE A 130 18.67 15.98 -2.09
CA ILE A 130 19.48 14.80 -2.39
C ILE A 130 20.82 15.17 -3.07
N SER A 131 20.96 16.38 -3.61
CA SER A 131 22.12 16.82 -4.41
C SER A 131 23.45 17.01 -3.66
N LYS A 132 23.50 16.81 -2.32
CA LYS A 132 24.69 17.08 -1.50
C LYS A 132 25.88 16.12 -1.71
N SER A 133 25.72 15.07 -2.52
CA SER A 133 26.75 14.09 -2.88
C SER A 133 26.88 14.01 -4.41
N PRO A 134 27.84 13.29 -5.02
CA PRO A 134 27.86 13.15 -6.48
C PRO A 134 26.59 12.39 -6.94
N VAL A 135 25.61 13.14 -7.44
CA VAL A 135 24.34 12.63 -7.96
C VAL A 135 24.38 12.73 -9.49
N ARG A 136 24.06 11.63 -10.17
CA ARG A 136 23.83 11.62 -11.61
C ARG A 136 22.34 11.72 -11.87
N TYR A 137 21.92 12.82 -12.49
CA TYR A 137 20.54 13.01 -12.94
C TYR A 137 20.38 12.41 -14.35
N SER A 138 19.32 11.64 -14.55
CA SER A 138 18.85 11.20 -15.86
C SER A 138 17.37 11.50 -15.94
N THR A 139 16.92 12.13 -17.02
CA THR A 139 15.53 12.52 -17.21
C THR A 139 14.96 11.78 -18.42
N GLN A 140 13.70 11.36 -18.29
CA GLN A 140 12.91 10.86 -19.42
C GLN A 140 11.63 11.69 -19.45
N MET A 141 11.45 12.47 -20.51
CA MET A 141 10.24 13.27 -20.69
C MET A 141 9.24 12.46 -21.51
N TYR A 142 8.09 12.18 -20.90
CA TYR A 142 6.93 11.67 -21.63
C TYR A 142 6.02 12.86 -21.92
N VAL A 143 5.82 13.16 -23.21
CA VAL A 143 4.84 14.17 -23.62
C VAL A 143 3.47 13.51 -23.51
N MET A 144 2.74 13.84 -22.44
CA MET A 144 1.34 13.45 -22.29
C MET A 144 0.48 14.52 -22.95
N ASP A 145 -0.27 14.14 -23.99
CA ASP A 145 -1.33 15.00 -24.52
C ASP A 145 -2.53 14.95 -23.57
N LYS A 146 -2.81 16.07 -22.91
CA LYS A 146 -3.90 16.19 -21.94
C LYS A 146 -5.26 15.93 -22.59
N ASP A 147 -5.43 16.29 -23.86
CA ASP A 147 -6.72 16.12 -24.56
C ASP A 147 -6.98 14.64 -24.81
N LEU A 148 -5.97 13.92 -25.28
CA LEU A 148 -6.02 12.46 -25.46
C LEU A 148 -6.21 11.72 -24.13
N TYR A 149 -5.55 12.18 -23.08
CA TYR A 149 -5.69 11.61 -21.74
C TYR A 149 -7.11 11.81 -21.16
N LEU A 150 -7.66 13.02 -21.29
CA LEU A 150 -9.03 13.33 -20.88
C LEU A 150 -10.06 12.53 -21.69
N GLN A 151 -9.81 12.34 -22.99
CA GLN A 151 -10.64 11.49 -23.83
C GLN A 151 -10.61 10.04 -23.34
N THR A 152 -9.42 9.50 -23.06
CA THR A 152 -9.26 8.14 -22.53
C THR A 152 -9.98 7.96 -21.19
N ILE A 153 -9.93 8.96 -20.30
CA ILE A 153 -10.68 8.93 -19.04
C ILE A 153 -12.18 8.90 -19.30
N ARG A 154 -12.69 9.78 -20.17
CA ARG A 154 -14.12 9.82 -20.51
C ARG A 154 -14.60 8.50 -21.11
N ASP A 155 -13.82 7.92 -22.01
CA ASP A 155 -14.13 6.64 -22.64
C ASP A 155 -14.19 5.51 -21.60
N ASN A 156 -13.26 5.49 -20.64
CA ASN A 156 -13.28 4.54 -19.53
C ASN A 156 -14.47 4.74 -18.59
N VAL A 157 -14.86 5.98 -18.30
CA VAL A 157 -16.05 6.29 -17.50
C VAL A 157 -17.31 5.81 -18.21
N ASN A 158 -17.45 6.12 -19.50
CA ASN A 158 -18.59 5.70 -20.30
C ASN A 158 -18.66 4.16 -20.39
N ALA A 159 -17.53 3.48 -20.58
CA ALA A 159 -17.47 2.02 -20.58
C ALA A 159 -17.89 1.41 -19.23
N ALA A 160 -17.46 2.02 -18.12
CA ALA A 160 -17.85 1.59 -16.78
C ALA A 160 -19.35 1.83 -16.49
N GLU A 161 -19.91 2.96 -16.95
CA GLU A 161 -21.34 3.26 -16.85
C GLU A 161 -22.17 2.27 -17.67
N ASN A 162 -21.78 2.00 -18.93
CA ASN A 162 -22.45 1.02 -19.78
C ASN A 162 -22.43 -0.39 -19.17
N ALA A 163 -21.28 -0.82 -18.62
CA ALA A 163 -21.16 -2.10 -17.92
C ALA A 163 -22.05 -2.14 -16.67
N ALA A 164 -22.15 -1.04 -15.92
CA ALA A 164 -23.03 -0.93 -14.76
C ALA A 164 -24.52 -0.99 -15.14
N GLU A 165 -24.90 -0.43 -16.30
CA GLU A 165 -26.27 -0.49 -16.82
C GLU A 165 -26.65 -1.88 -17.33
N GLU A 166 -25.72 -2.61 -17.96
CA GLU A 166 -25.93 -4.00 -18.38
C GLU A 166 -26.13 -4.95 -17.19
N LEU A 167 -25.44 -4.72 -16.08
CA LEU A 167 -25.57 -5.50 -14.85
C LEU A 167 -26.85 -5.20 -14.05
N ASN A 168 -27.62 -4.17 -14.43
CA ASN A 168 -28.78 -3.72 -13.66
C ASN A 168 -30.11 -3.80 -14.46
N PRO A 169 -30.64 -5.02 -14.70
CA PRO A 169 -31.83 -5.23 -15.55
C PRO A 169 -33.12 -4.59 -15.01
N LYS A 170 -33.16 -4.16 -13.74
CA LYS A 170 -34.32 -3.50 -13.13
C LYS A 170 -34.57 -2.07 -13.63
N ARG A 171 -33.56 -1.37 -14.18
CA ARG A 171 -33.71 0.01 -14.67
C ARG A 171 -34.40 0.10 -16.03
N ARG A 172 -34.28 -0.94 -16.87
CA ARG A 172 -34.89 -1.01 -18.22
C ARG A 172 -36.43 -1.14 -18.21
N LEU A 173 -37.02 -1.62 -17.11
CA LEU A 173 -38.48 -1.78 -16.99
C LEU A 173 -39.22 -0.49 -16.62
N HIS A 174 -38.55 0.51 -16.06
CA HIS A 174 -39.18 1.77 -15.64
C HIS A 174 -39.17 2.88 -16.70
N LEU A 175 -38.46 2.71 -17.82
CA LEU A 175 -38.39 3.68 -18.92
C LEU A 175 -39.32 3.34 -20.10
N ARG A 176 -40.17 2.31 -19.97
CA ARG A 176 -41.15 1.87 -21.00
C ARG A 176 -42.61 2.03 -20.58
N ARG A 177 -42.93 2.97 -19.70
CA ARG A 177 -44.31 3.38 -19.41
C ARG A 177 -44.48 4.87 -19.58
#